data_AF-A0A843YCN8-F1
#
_entry.id   AF-A0A843YCN8-F1
#
_cell.length_a   1.000
_cell.length_b   1.000
_cell.length_c   1.000
_cell.angle_alpha   90.00
_cell.angle_beta   90.00
_cell.angle_gamma   90.00
#
_symmetry.space_group_name_H-M   'P 1'
#
loop_
_entity.id
_entity.type
_entity.pdbx_description
1 polymer ?
#
loop_
_entity_poly.entity_id
_entity_poly.type
_entity_poly.pdbx_seq_one_letter_code
_entity_poly.pdbx_strand_id
1 'polypeptide(L)' 'MRPLTPKCEVCGGLKPTRGVGFPLLRPPAPDLPHRLRGAVLWICDSTRCDRIAQMRARKAAAAEGVELTTFDRVHIVTP' A
#
# COMPACT_ATOMS: atom_id res chain seq x y z
N MET A 1 16.97 -2.05 21.15
CA MET A 1 16.10 -2.35 19.99
C MET A 1 16.60 -1.52 18.82
N ARG A 2 17.08 -2.13 17.72
CA ARG A 2 17.49 -1.37 16.52
C ARG A 2 16.22 -0.74 15.92
N PRO A 3 16.17 0.56 15.62
CA PRO A 3 15.08 1.10 14.82
C PRO A 3 15.14 0.38 13.48
N LEU A 4 14.08 -0.37 13.14
CA LEU A 4 13.88 -0.87 11.79
C LEU A 4 13.78 0.38 10.91
N THR A 5 14.89 0.81 10.31
CA THR A 5 14.84 1.87 9.29
C THR A 5 13.85 1.38 8.26
N PRO A 6 12.70 2.05 8.08
CA PRO A 6 11.70 1.55 7.17
C PRO A 6 12.33 1.51 5.78
N LYS A 7 12.11 0.41 5.06
CA LYS A 7 12.62 0.16 3.71
C LYS A 7 11.46 0.15 2.74
N CYS A 8 11.72 0.51 1.49
CA CYS A 8 10.78 0.30 0.40
C CYS A 8 10.47 -1.20 0.28
N GLU A 9 9.21 -1.57 0.41
CA GLU A 9 8.73 -2.95 0.35
C GLU A 9 8.79 -3.55 -1.07
N VAL A 10 9.11 -2.73 -2.07
CA VAL A 10 9.30 -3.16 -3.46
C VAL A 10 10.76 -3.39 -3.80
N CYS A 11 11.63 -2.38 -3.62
CA CYS A 11 13.02 -2.44 -4.06
C CYS A 11 14.04 -2.67 -2.92
N GLY A 12 13.60 -2.67 -1.66
CA GLY A 12 14.49 -2.78 -0.49
C GLY A 12 15.32 -1.53 -0.20
N GLY A 13 15.16 -0.46 -0.98
CA GLY A 13 15.84 0.82 -0.78
C GLY A 13 15.47 1.47 0.55
N LEU A 14 16.38 2.30 1.07
CA LEU A 14 16.16 3.04 2.31
C LEU A 14 15.18 4.20 2.08
N LYS A 15 14.42 4.56 3.12
CA LYS A 15 13.46 5.70 3.14
C LYS A 15 12.24 5.51 2.22
N PRO A 16 11.22 4.74 2.64
CA PRO A 16 9.90 4.94 2.07
C PRO A 16 9.44 6.36 2.38
N THR A 17 8.71 6.94 1.45
CA THR A 17 8.20 8.32 1.48
C THR A 17 6.68 8.34 1.41
N ARG A 18 6.08 7.27 0.89
CA ARG A 18 4.64 7.12 0.71
C ARG A 18 4.20 5.68 0.91
N GLY A 19 2.92 5.50 1.23
CA GLY A 19 2.19 4.26 1.29
C GLY A 19 1.21 4.17 0.14
N VAL A 20 1.15 3.00 -0.52
CA VAL A 20 0.14 2.65 -1.52
C VAL A 20 -0.65 1.47 -0.98
N GLY A 21 -1.95 1.66 -0.79
CA GLY A 21 -2.74 0.67 -0.08
C GLY A 21 -4.19 0.62 -0.49
N PHE A 22 -4.89 -0.26 0.20
CA PHE A 22 -6.33 -0.39 0.11
C PHE A 22 -6.99 0.83 0.76
N PRO A 23 -8.10 1.31 0.20
CA PRO A 23 -8.78 2.45 0.77
C PRO A 23 -9.21 2.19 2.22
N LEU A 24 -8.93 3.14 3.11
CA LEU A 24 -9.20 2.98 4.55
C LEU A 24 -10.71 2.94 4.81
N LEU A 25 -11.42 3.92 4.27
CA LEU A 25 -12.85 4.12 4.48
C LEU A 25 -13.41 4.97 3.34
N ARG A 26 -13.91 4.32 2.29
CA ARG A 26 -14.98 4.93 1.49
C ARG A 26 -16.16 3.97 1.53
N PRO A 27 -17.26 4.29 2.23
CA PRO A 27 -18.49 3.56 2.00
C PRO A 27 -18.91 3.79 0.55
N PRO A 28 -19.29 2.75 -0.21
CA PRO A 28 -19.39 1.35 0.14
C PRO A 28 -18.23 0.58 -0.55
N ALA A 29 -17.24 0.11 0.20
CA ALA A 29 -16.46 -1.06 -0.20
C ALA A 29 -17.03 -2.27 0.57
N PRO A 30 -18.26 -2.72 0.25
CA PRO A 30 -18.95 -3.75 1.03
C PRO A 30 -18.21 -5.08 1.00
N ASP A 31 -17.23 -5.24 0.10
CA ASP A 31 -16.60 -6.54 -0.15
C ASP A 31 -15.13 -6.61 0.26
N LEU A 32 -14.51 -5.55 0.79
CA LEU A 32 -13.10 -5.64 1.18
C LEU A 32 -12.96 -6.39 2.52
N PRO A 33 -12.27 -7.56 2.56
CA PRO A 33 -12.05 -8.30 3.80
C PRO A 33 -11.34 -7.45 4.84
N HIS A 34 -11.67 -7.66 6.12
CA HIS A 34 -11.08 -6.92 7.23
C HIS A 34 -9.54 -6.92 7.21
N ARG A 35 -8.91 -8.01 6.76
CA ARG A 35 -7.45 -8.13 6.64
C ARG A 35 -6.80 -7.18 5.62
N LEU A 36 -7.55 -6.74 4.62
CA LEU A 36 -7.05 -5.84 3.58
C LEU A 36 -7.33 -4.37 3.91
N ARG A 37 -8.29 -4.07 4.79
CA ARG A 37 -8.65 -2.69 5.16
C ARG A 37 -7.47 -2.01 5.83
N GLY A 38 -7.03 -0.89 5.27
CA GLY A 38 -5.88 -0.13 5.78
C GLY A 38 -4.54 -0.82 5.61
N ALA A 39 -4.46 -1.94 4.89
CA ALA A 39 -3.18 -2.51 4.51
C ALA A 39 -2.51 -1.58 3.48
N VAL A 40 -1.24 -1.25 3.73
CA VAL A 40 -0.48 -0.27 2.97
C VAL A 40 0.92 -0.84 2.70
N LEU A 41 1.37 -0.71 1.46
CA LEU A 41 2.76 -0.97 1.07
C LEU A 41 3.55 0.35 1.12
N TRP A 42 4.56 0.42 1.97
CA TRP A 42 5.47 1.55 2.09
C TRP A 42 6.55 1.50 1.02
N ILE A 43 6.59 2.51 0.17
CA ILE A 43 7.47 2.59 -0.99
C ILE A 43 8.21 3.93 -1.06
N CYS A 44 9.30 3.93 -1.83
CA CYS A 44 10.00 5.17 -2.20
C CYS A 44 9.28 5.92 -3.35
N ASP A 45 9.80 7.09 -3.70
CA ASP A 45 9.24 7.97 -4.74
C ASP A 45 9.41 7.47 -6.18
N SER A 46 10.05 6.31 -6.39
CA SER A 46 10.15 5.70 -7.71
C SER A 46 8.78 5.35 -8.29
N THR A 47 8.48 5.85 -9.50
CA THR A 47 7.29 5.50 -10.28
C THR A 47 7.21 3.99 -10.57
N ARG A 48 8.35 3.32 -10.69
CA ARG A 48 8.43 1.86 -10.82
C ARG A 48 7.93 1.17 -9.54
N CYS A 49 8.34 1.65 -8.37
CA CYS A 49 7.90 1.07 -7.10
C CYS A 49 6.40 1.30 -6.87
N ASP A 50 5.89 2.46 -7.27
CA ASP A 50 4.45 2.76 -7.21
C ASP A 50 3.62 1.82 -8.09
N ARG A 51 4.00 1.62 -9.36
CA ARG A 51 3.32 0.67 -10.25
C ARG A 51 3.34 -0.76 -9.71
N ILE A 52 4.47 -1.21 -9.17
CA ILE A 52 4.57 -2.56 -8.59
C ILE A 52 3.73 -2.67 -7.32
N ALA A 53 3.70 -1.64 -6.46
CA ALA A 53 2.86 -1.64 -5.26
C ALA A 53 1.36 -1.72 -5.63
N GLN A 54 0.91 -0.93 -6.60
CA GLN A 54 -0.45 -0.99 -7.13
C GLN A 54 -0.78 -2.39 -7.68
N MET A 55 0.12 -2.99 -8.44
CA MET A 55 -0.05 -4.36 -8.96
C MET A 55 -0.17 -5.39 -7.83
N ARG A 56 0.69 -5.31 -6.80
CA ARG A 56 0.66 -6.20 -5.64
C ARG A 56 -0.64 -6.04 -4.85
N ALA A 57 -1.08 -4.81 -4.62
CA ALA A 57 -2.36 -4.53 -3.97
C ALA A 57 -3.54 -5.12 -4.75
N ARG A 58 -3.60 -4.92 -6.08
CA ARG A 58 -4.62 -5.56 -6.94
C ARG A 58 -4.60 -7.08 -6.86
N LYS A 59 -3.41 -7.69 -6.92
CA LYS A 59 -3.28 -9.15 -6.84
C LYS A 59 -3.77 -9.68 -5.49
N ALA A 60 -3.48 -8.97 -4.41
CA ALA A 60 -3.98 -9.30 -3.08
C ALA A 60 -5.50 -9.13 -2.97
N ALA A 61 -6.10 -8.06 -3.51
CA ALA A 61 -7.57 -7.96 -3.59
C ALA A 61 -8.19 -9.10 -4.40
N ALA A 62 -7.63 -9.39 -5.58
CA ALA A 62 -8.19 -10.40 -6.47
C ALA A 62 -8.14 -11.81 -5.84
N ALA A 63 -7.12 -12.10 -5.04
CA ALA A 63 -7.04 -13.35 -4.27
C ALA A 63 -8.17 -13.49 -3.24
N GLU A 64 -8.77 -12.36 -2.83
CA GLU A 64 -9.93 -12.31 -1.94
C GLU A 64 -11.27 -12.19 -2.68
N GLY A 65 -11.27 -12.27 -4.01
CA GLY A 65 -12.47 -12.05 -4.82
C GLY A 65 -12.89 -10.59 -4.93
N VAL A 66 -12.02 -9.63 -4.61
CA VAL A 66 -12.31 -8.20 -4.70
C VAL A 66 -11.63 -7.57 -5.91
N GLU A 67 -12.34 -6.69 -6.60
CA GLU A 67 -11.77 -5.86 -7.65
C GLU A 67 -11.34 -4.49 -7.10
N LEU A 68 -10.03 -4.21 -7.13
CA LEU A 68 -9.45 -2.93 -6.72
C LEU A 68 -9.37 -1.96 -7.92
N THR A 69 -10.32 -1.03 -7.99
CA THR A 69 -10.35 0.02 -9.03
C THR A 69 -9.61 1.29 -8.61
N THR A 70 -9.51 1.56 -7.31
CA THR A 70 -8.87 2.77 -6.74
C THR A 70 -7.87 2.39 -5.65
N PHE A 71 -6.90 3.26 -5.41
CA PHE A 71 -5.88 3.08 -4.37
C PHE A 71 -5.81 4.33 -3.50
N ASP A 72 -5.68 4.13 -2.19
CA ASP A 72 -5.33 5.25 -1.30
C ASP A 72 -3.81 5.43 -1.30
N ARG A 73 -3.41 6.70 -1.34
CA ARG A 73 -2.01 7.12 -1.24
C ARG A 73 -1.83 7.89 0.06
N VAL A 74 -0.96 7.39 0.92
CA VAL A 74 -0.63 8.01 2.20
C VAL A 74 0.78 8.57 2.10
N HIS A 75 0.99 9.82 2.48
CA HIS A 75 2.35 10.38 2.55
C HIS A 75 2.86 10.26 3.97
N ILE A 76 4.13 9.88 4.13
CA ILE A 76 4.79 9.94 5.44
C ILE A 76 5.04 11.41 5.71
N VAL A 77 4.24 11.99 6.62
CA VAL A 77 4.51 13.33 7.15
C VAL A 77 5.59 13.15 8.21
N THR A 78 6.85 13.34 7.83
CA THR A 78 7.91 13.56 8.82
C THR A 78 7.67 14.92 9.47
N PRO A 79 7.57 15.00 10.81
CA PRO A 79 7.57 16.28 11.52
C PRO A 79 8.91 17.01 11.35
#